data_AF-K1TP15-F1
#
_entry.id   AF-K1TP15-F1
#
_cell.length_a   1.000
_cell.length_b   1.000
_cell.length_c   1.000
_cell.angle_alpha   90.00
_cell.angle_beta   90.00
_cell.angle_gamma   90.00
#
_symmetry.space_group_name_H-M   'P 1'
#
loop_
_entity.id
_entity.type
_entity.pdbx_description
1 polymer ?
#
loop_
_entity_poly.entity_id
_entity_poly.type
_entity_poly.pdbx_seq_one_letter_code
_entity_poly.pdbx_strand_id
1 'polypeptide(L)'
;MSAALLYYDFVIIPRQNRELVEDLKSHFPEEFPPGGGSPTQKEEQAGRELEVPAVDFRSLQSQYPDVRGWLTIQESGIDYPVLQSSPEEPEYYLPRDYRGNYDINGSLFLQADCILGESGNLTIYGHNMNSGAMFGNLDQYASYDYWKAHPRVFFQTPGGMEEYRIAAVLKADVSMFDFQRTSFQSPQELE
;
A
#
# COMPACT_ATOMS: atom_id res chain seq x y z
N MET A 1 6.72 32.09 3.45
CA MET A 1 6.31 31.03 4.41
C MET A 1 7.06 31.24 5.71
N SER A 2 6.37 31.17 6.86
CA SER A 2 6.99 31.28 8.19
C SER A 2 7.61 29.94 8.61
N ALA A 3 8.67 29.97 9.42
CA ALA A 3 9.28 28.75 9.98
C ALA A 3 8.28 27.88 10.75
N ALA A 4 7.27 28.50 11.39
CA ALA A 4 6.20 27.78 12.08
C ALA A 4 5.33 26.95 11.12
N LEU A 5 5.02 27.49 9.93
CA LEU A 5 4.26 26.76 8.91
C LEU A 5 5.07 25.59 8.35
N LEU A 6 6.35 25.82 8.03
CA LEU A 6 7.24 24.76 7.56
C LEU A 6 7.40 23.64 8.60
N TYR A 7 7.55 23.99 9.87
CA TYR A 7 7.62 22.98 10.93
C TYR A 7 6.31 22.18 11.06
N TYR A 8 5.18 22.86 10.98
CA TYR A 8 3.87 22.20 11.05
C TYR A 8 3.66 21.22 9.89
N ASP A 9 3.89 21.68 8.66
CA ASP A 9 3.62 20.89 7.44
C ASP A 9 4.61 19.75 7.22
N PHE A 10 5.89 19.94 7.57
CA PHE A 10 6.94 18.95 7.29
C PHE A 10 7.31 18.06 8.47
N VAL A 11 6.89 18.40 9.70
CA VAL A 11 7.23 17.62 10.90
C VAL A 11 6.00 17.13 11.63
N ILE A 12 5.05 18.02 11.96
CA ILE A 12 3.91 17.66 12.81
C ILE A 12 2.91 16.80 12.06
N ILE A 13 2.44 17.25 10.89
CA ILE A 13 1.46 16.53 10.08
C ILE A 13 1.95 15.13 9.67
N PRO A 14 3.17 14.96 9.12
CA PRO A 14 3.66 13.63 8.75
C PRO A 14 3.81 12.69 9.95
N ARG A 15 4.17 13.23 11.13
CA ARG A 15 4.27 12.46 12.36
C ARG A 15 2.90 11.97 12.85
N GLN A 16 1.89 12.83 12.82
CA GLN A 16 0.51 12.44 13.18
C GLN A 16 0.00 11.31 12.29
N ASN A 17 0.29 11.35 10.99
CA ASN A 17 -0.08 10.26 10.08
C ASN A 17 0.64 8.94 10.41
N ARG A 18 1.93 8.99 10.78
CA ARG A 18 2.65 7.79 11.26
C ARG A 18 2.06 7.26 12.57
N GLU A 19 1.77 8.14 13.52
CA GLU A 19 1.13 7.78 14.80
C GLU A 19 -0.25 7.12 14.55
N LEU A 20 -1.04 7.62 13.60
CA LEU A 20 -2.33 7.03 13.23
C LEU A 20 -2.21 5.62 12.64
N VAL A 21 -1.19 5.37 11.82
CA VAL A 21 -0.93 4.06 11.23
C VAL A 21 -0.39 3.07 12.26
N GLU A 22 0.51 3.52 13.14
CA GLU A 22 1.00 2.73 14.27
C GLU A 22 -0.14 2.37 15.23
N ASP A 23 -1.02 3.33 15.53
CA ASP A 23 -2.23 3.11 16.32
C ASP A 23 -3.13 2.07 15.64
N LEU A 24 -3.33 2.16 14.32
CA LEU A 24 -4.09 1.18 13.55
C LEU A 24 -3.48 -0.22 13.68
N LYS A 25 -2.17 -0.37 13.50
CA LYS A 25 -1.48 -1.66 13.68
C LYS A 25 -1.58 -2.21 15.10
N SER A 26 -1.57 -1.34 16.10
CA SER A 26 -1.70 -1.77 17.49
C SER A 26 -3.10 -2.32 17.82
N HIS A 27 -4.13 -1.77 17.18
CA HIS A 27 -5.52 -2.22 17.33
C HIS A 27 -5.85 -3.47 16.50
N PHE A 28 -5.08 -3.70 15.42
CA PHE A 28 -5.21 -4.83 14.51
C PHE A 28 -3.89 -5.61 14.44
N PRO A 29 -3.48 -6.23 15.57
CA PRO A 29 -2.17 -6.86 15.69
C PRO A 29 -2.04 -8.05 14.74
N GLU A 30 -0.80 -8.49 14.57
CA GLU A 30 -0.47 -9.48 13.56
C GLU A 30 -1.08 -10.85 13.85
N GLU A 31 -1.68 -11.46 12.82
CA GLU A 31 -2.02 -12.88 12.89
C GLU A 31 -0.74 -13.70 12.65
N PHE A 32 -0.13 -14.18 13.74
CA PHE A 32 0.84 -15.27 13.63
C PHE A 32 0.10 -16.53 13.14
N PRO A 33 0.55 -17.19 12.07
CA PRO A 33 -0.10 -18.41 11.61
C PRO A 33 -0.13 -19.42 12.76
N PRO A 34 -1.29 -19.98 13.11
CA PRO A 34 -1.39 -20.92 14.22
C PRO A 34 -0.58 -22.16 13.87
N GLY A 35 0.48 -22.41 14.65
CA GLY A 35 1.25 -23.65 14.62
C GLY A 35 0.33 -24.84 14.90
N GLY A 36 -0.17 -25.46 13.84
CA GLY A 36 -1.06 -26.61 13.90
C GLY A 36 -0.28 -27.90 14.14
N GLY A 37 -0.31 -28.41 15.38
CA GLY A 37 0.22 -29.72 15.72
C GLY A 37 -0.84 -30.83 15.70
N SER A 38 -0.79 -31.72 14.70
CA SER A 38 -0.86 -33.20 14.80
C SER A 38 -1.07 -33.87 13.42
N PRO A 39 -0.59 -35.11 13.19
CA PRO A 39 0.08 -35.46 11.94
C PRO A 39 -0.71 -36.42 11.07
N THR A 40 -0.97 -36.06 9.80
CA THR A 40 -1.03 -37.05 8.71
C THR A 40 -0.74 -36.40 7.35
N GLN A 41 0.51 -36.56 6.91
CA GLN A 41 0.99 -36.73 5.53
C GLN A 41 0.36 -35.90 4.38
N LYS A 42 1.04 -34.79 4.04
CA LYS A 42 1.65 -34.57 2.72
C LYS A 42 2.61 -33.37 2.82
N GLU A 43 3.88 -33.67 3.00
CA GLU A 43 5.00 -32.72 2.88
C GLU A 43 5.29 -32.49 1.41
N GLU A 44 5.14 -31.24 0.95
CA GLU A 44 6.12 -30.51 0.13
C GLU A 44 5.48 -29.19 -0.34
N GLN A 45 5.39 -28.22 0.57
CA GLN A 45 5.69 -26.80 0.35
C GLN A 45 5.96 -26.21 1.75
N ALA A 46 7.21 -26.35 2.19
CA ALA A 46 7.67 -25.81 3.46
C ALA A 46 7.50 -24.29 3.46
N GLY A 47 6.96 -23.78 4.56
CA GLY A 47 6.55 -22.39 4.72
C GLY A 47 7.69 -21.41 4.48
N ARG A 48 7.43 -20.42 3.62
CA ARG A 48 8.05 -19.12 3.79
C ARG A 48 7.41 -18.50 5.03
N GLU A 49 8.20 -18.31 6.07
CA GLU A 49 7.89 -17.33 7.09
C GLU A 49 7.58 -16.01 6.37
N LEU A 50 6.44 -15.39 6.70
CA LEU A 50 6.06 -14.11 6.13
C LEU A 50 7.17 -13.11 6.49
N GLU A 51 7.94 -12.69 5.49
CA GLU A 51 9.08 -11.78 5.71
C GLU A 51 8.62 -10.41 6.22
N VAL A 52 7.36 -10.06 5.97
CA VAL A 52 6.69 -8.90 6.56
C VAL A 52 5.55 -9.35 7.45
N PRO A 53 5.36 -8.68 8.59
CA PRO A 53 4.21 -8.94 9.42
C PRO A 53 2.89 -8.59 8.74
N ALA A 54 1.89 -9.45 8.89
CA ALA A 54 0.54 -9.28 8.35
C ALA A 54 -0.38 -8.71 9.42
N VAL A 55 -1.23 -7.74 9.10
CA VAL A 55 -2.23 -7.18 10.03
C VAL A 55 -3.46 -8.11 10.16
N ASP A 56 -4.23 -8.01 11.25
CA ASP A 56 -5.58 -8.61 11.32
C ASP A 56 -6.52 -7.86 10.36
N PHE A 57 -6.41 -8.22 9.08
CA PHE A 57 -7.07 -7.54 7.98
C PHE A 57 -8.59 -7.71 8.03
N ARG A 58 -9.07 -8.87 8.51
CA ARG A 58 -10.50 -9.15 8.60
C ARG A 58 -11.16 -8.21 9.62
N SER A 59 -10.55 -8.06 10.80
CA SER A 59 -11.05 -7.14 11.82
C SER A 59 -10.93 -5.69 11.34
N LEU A 60 -9.81 -5.32 10.72
CA LEU A 60 -9.60 -4.00 10.15
C LEU A 60 -10.69 -3.64 9.14
N GLN A 61 -10.90 -4.49 8.14
CA GLN A 61 -11.90 -4.27 7.08
C GLN A 61 -13.33 -4.25 7.61
N SER A 62 -13.62 -5.00 8.68
CA SER A 62 -14.96 -4.96 9.28
C SER A 62 -15.27 -3.60 9.94
N GLN A 63 -14.25 -2.88 10.42
CA GLN A 63 -14.41 -1.53 10.98
C GLN A 63 -14.27 -0.44 9.93
N TYR A 64 -13.43 -0.65 8.91
CA TYR A 64 -13.18 0.27 7.82
C TYR A 64 -13.40 -0.44 6.47
N PRO A 65 -14.66 -0.52 5.98
CA PRO A 65 -15.02 -1.30 4.79
C PRO A 65 -14.33 -0.86 3.50
N ASP A 66 -13.90 0.39 3.43
CA ASP A 66 -13.20 0.95 2.28
C ASP A 66 -11.72 0.51 2.23
N VAL A 67 -11.18 -0.08 3.31
CA VAL A 67 -9.84 -0.69 3.28
C VAL A 67 -9.89 -1.98 2.47
N ARG A 68 -9.11 -2.02 1.39
CA ARG A 68 -9.04 -3.13 0.43
C ARG A 68 -7.73 -3.90 0.47
N GLY A 69 -6.68 -3.29 1.00
CA GLY A 69 -5.45 -4.01 1.29
C GLY A 69 -4.53 -3.27 2.25
N TRP A 70 -3.35 -3.83 2.48
CA TRP A 70 -2.26 -3.22 3.24
C TRP A 70 -0.98 -3.33 2.43
N LEU A 71 -0.33 -2.19 2.16
CA LEU A 71 0.88 -2.12 1.35
C LEU A 71 2.11 -1.90 2.22
N THR A 72 3.06 -2.81 2.15
CA THR A 72 4.32 -2.73 2.87
C THR A 72 5.50 -2.87 1.92
N ILE A 73 6.45 -1.93 2.00
CA ILE A 73 7.76 -2.00 1.37
C ILE A 73 8.79 -1.82 2.49
N GLN A 74 9.45 -2.91 2.85
CA GLN A 74 10.41 -2.94 3.97
C GLN A 74 11.45 -1.84 3.83
N GLU A 75 11.83 -1.24 4.96
CA GLU A 75 12.89 -0.22 5.09
C GLU A 75 12.67 1.08 4.27
N SER A 76 11.62 1.17 3.46
CA SER A 76 11.25 2.37 2.71
C SER A 76 10.35 3.35 3.49
N GLY A 77 9.78 2.91 4.62
CA GLY A 77 8.78 3.66 5.37
C GLY A 77 7.36 3.63 4.78
N ILE A 78 7.13 2.86 3.71
CA ILE A 78 5.80 2.61 3.15
C ILE A 78 5.21 1.39 3.84
N ASP A 79 4.18 1.62 4.64
CA ASP A 79 3.54 0.59 5.45
C ASP A 79 2.13 1.04 5.85
N TYR A 80 1.20 1.06 4.89
CA TYR A 80 -0.06 1.79 4.99
C TYR A 80 -1.27 0.95 4.55
N PRO A 81 -2.47 1.22 5.11
CA PRO A 81 -3.71 0.70 4.53
C PRO A 81 -3.91 1.29 3.13
N VAL A 82 -4.47 0.48 2.24
CA VAL A 82 -4.87 0.88 0.89
C VAL A 82 -6.38 0.83 0.79
N LEU A 83 -6.96 1.97 0.44
CA LEU A 83 -8.39 2.21 0.43
C LEU A 83 -8.93 2.09 -0.99
N GLN A 84 -10.24 2.08 -1.15
CA GLN A 84 -10.86 2.21 -2.46
C GLN A 84 -12.17 2.98 -2.35
N SER A 85 -12.32 4.02 -3.16
CA SER A 85 -13.54 4.81 -3.24
C SER A 85 -14.46 4.35 -4.37
N SER A 86 -15.65 4.93 -4.42
CA SER A 86 -16.61 4.70 -5.49
C SER A 86 -16.13 5.26 -6.84
N PRO A 87 -16.52 4.67 -7.98
CA PRO A 87 -16.21 5.21 -9.32
C PRO A 87 -16.68 6.64 -9.56
N GLU A 88 -17.70 7.11 -8.83
CA GLU A 88 -18.22 8.48 -8.91
C GLU A 88 -17.30 9.51 -8.23
N GLU A 89 -16.46 9.08 -7.29
CA GLU A 89 -15.52 9.92 -6.53
C GLU A 89 -14.14 9.21 -6.44
N PRO A 90 -13.45 9.01 -7.58
CA PRO A 90 -12.24 8.18 -7.63
C PRO A 90 -11.06 8.75 -6.84
N GLU A 91 -11.11 10.04 -6.51
CA GLU A 91 -10.09 10.75 -5.74
C GLU A 91 -10.54 11.07 -4.30
N TYR A 92 -11.61 10.43 -3.80
CA TYR A 92 -12.19 10.73 -2.47
C TYR A 92 -11.14 10.70 -1.34
N TYR A 93 -10.22 9.74 -1.41
CA TYR A 93 -9.16 9.52 -0.41
C TYR A 93 -7.87 10.30 -0.65
N LEU A 94 -7.82 11.12 -1.72
CA LEU A 94 -6.67 11.98 -1.97
C LEU A 94 -6.47 13.02 -0.85
N PRO A 95 -7.51 13.73 -0.35
CA PRO A 95 -7.36 14.63 0.79
C PRO A 95 -7.95 14.07 2.11
N ARG A 96 -8.02 12.74 2.26
CA ARG A 96 -8.66 12.10 3.44
C ARG A 96 -7.86 10.95 4.04
N ASP A 97 -7.95 10.83 5.35
CA ASP A 97 -7.45 9.67 6.10
C ASP A 97 -8.34 8.42 5.89
N TYR A 98 -7.93 7.29 6.47
CA TYR A 98 -8.66 6.01 6.40
C TYR A 98 -10.03 6.01 7.08
N ARG A 99 -10.36 7.07 7.82
CA ARG A 99 -11.64 7.27 8.50
C ARG A 99 -12.54 8.24 7.72
N GLY A 100 -12.06 8.81 6.61
CA GLY A 100 -12.75 9.80 5.79
C GLY A 100 -12.63 11.25 6.30
N ASN A 101 -11.81 11.53 7.32
CA ASN A 101 -11.56 12.90 7.77
C ASN A 101 -10.56 13.58 6.84
N TYR A 102 -10.62 14.92 6.76
CA TYR A 102 -9.65 15.68 6.01
C TYR A 102 -8.23 15.51 6.59
N ASP A 103 -7.29 15.11 5.73
CA ASP A 103 -5.86 15.04 6.01
C ASP A 103 -5.10 15.41 4.73
N ILE A 104 -4.14 16.33 4.83
CA ILE A 104 -3.34 16.79 3.69
C ILE A 104 -2.40 15.71 3.15
N ASN A 105 -2.05 14.70 3.95
CA ASN A 105 -1.30 13.54 3.47
C ASN A 105 -2.19 12.60 2.65
N GLY A 106 -3.50 12.65 2.85
CA GLY A 106 -4.44 11.70 2.27
C GLY A 106 -4.20 10.27 2.73
N SER A 107 -4.65 9.33 1.90
CA SER A 107 -4.43 7.90 2.06
C SER A 107 -3.82 7.28 0.80
N LEU A 108 -3.29 6.05 0.91
CA LEU A 108 -3.06 5.25 -0.29
C LEU A 108 -4.40 4.69 -0.76
N PHE A 109 -4.67 4.73 -2.07
CA PHE A 109 -5.95 4.24 -2.60
C PHE A 109 -5.80 3.57 -3.96
N LEU A 110 -6.55 2.49 -4.16
CA LEU A 110 -6.68 1.80 -5.44
C LEU A 110 -7.47 2.65 -6.42
N GLN A 111 -7.14 2.50 -7.71
CA GLN A 111 -7.99 2.99 -8.80
C GLN A 111 -9.43 2.45 -8.63
N ALA A 112 -10.43 3.32 -8.79
CA ALA A 112 -11.79 3.05 -8.36
C ALA A 112 -12.47 1.88 -9.09
N ASP A 113 -12.03 1.54 -10.31
CA ASP A 113 -12.53 0.43 -11.12
C ASP A 113 -11.71 -0.87 -10.99
N CYS A 114 -10.64 -0.88 -10.19
CA CYS A 114 -9.89 -2.11 -9.89
C CYS A 114 -10.75 -3.10 -9.10
N ILE A 115 -10.72 -4.37 -9.48
CA ILE A 115 -11.39 -5.46 -8.76
C ILE A 115 -10.31 -6.44 -8.30
N LEU A 116 -10.14 -6.57 -6.99
CA LEU A 116 -9.17 -7.51 -6.41
C LEU A 116 -9.47 -8.94 -6.85
N GLY A 117 -8.44 -9.63 -7.37
CA GLY A 117 -8.56 -11.00 -7.90
C GLY A 117 -9.11 -11.10 -9.32
N GLU A 118 -9.58 -10.01 -9.93
CA GLU A 118 -10.10 -10.00 -11.31
C GLU A 118 -9.30 -9.08 -12.24
N SER A 119 -8.91 -7.89 -11.78
CA SER A 119 -8.10 -6.96 -12.56
C SER A 119 -6.69 -7.52 -12.78
N GLY A 120 -6.21 -7.46 -14.02
CA GLY A 120 -4.86 -7.92 -14.36
C GLY A 120 -3.75 -6.99 -13.86
N ASN A 121 -4.10 -5.74 -13.54
CA ASN A 121 -3.21 -4.74 -12.95
C ASN A 121 -3.94 -3.98 -11.84
N LEU A 122 -3.26 -3.78 -10.71
CA LEU A 122 -3.75 -3.02 -9.57
C LEU A 122 -2.94 -1.72 -9.47
N THR A 123 -3.60 -0.60 -9.74
CA THR A 123 -2.97 0.72 -9.64
C THR A 123 -3.28 1.34 -8.29
N ILE A 124 -2.24 1.65 -7.51
CA ILE A 124 -2.35 2.33 -6.21
C ILE A 124 -1.79 3.74 -6.33
N TYR A 125 -2.55 4.72 -5.87
CA TYR A 125 -2.19 6.13 -5.82
C TYR A 125 -1.90 6.57 -4.38
N GLY A 126 -1.13 7.64 -4.25
CA GLY A 126 -0.81 8.26 -2.98
C GLY A 126 0.00 9.54 -3.17
N HIS A 127 -0.06 10.45 -2.21
CA HIS A 127 0.71 11.67 -2.27
C HIS A 127 2.23 11.41 -2.22
N ASN A 128 2.98 12.08 -3.09
CA ASN A 128 4.44 12.17 -2.98
C ASN A 128 4.80 13.34 -2.03
N MET A 129 4.86 13.05 -0.74
CA MET A 129 5.13 14.05 0.29
C MET A 129 6.65 14.25 0.47
N ASN A 130 7.12 15.50 0.43
CA ASN A 130 8.52 15.84 0.72
C ASN A 130 9.01 15.39 2.12
N SER A 131 8.09 15.11 3.04
CA SER A 131 8.38 14.55 4.37
C SER A 131 8.76 13.06 4.35
N GLY A 132 8.62 12.40 3.21
CA GLY A 132 8.77 10.94 3.04
C GLY A 132 7.55 10.13 3.49
N ALA A 133 6.47 10.76 3.94
CA ALA A 133 5.22 10.07 4.23
C ALA A 133 4.52 9.61 2.94
N MET A 134 3.60 8.64 3.06
CA MET A 134 2.84 8.10 1.92
C MET A 134 3.79 7.56 0.84
N PHE A 135 3.73 8.07 -0.39
CA PHE A 135 4.66 7.71 -1.47
C PHE A 135 5.86 8.65 -1.62
N GLY A 136 6.11 9.50 -0.62
CA GLY A 136 7.25 10.42 -0.56
C GLY A 136 8.62 9.77 -0.78
N ASN A 137 8.76 8.50 -0.39
CA ASN A 137 10.02 7.77 -0.53
C ASN A 137 10.15 6.98 -1.85
N LEU A 138 9.13 6.98 -2.73
CA LEU A 138 9.24 6.30 -4.02
C LEU A 138 10.28 6.93 -4.95
N ASP A 139 10.56 8.23 -4.81
CA ASP A 139 11.60 8.91 -5.60
C ASP A 139 13.00 8.31 -5.36
N GLN A 140 13.23 7.62 -4.23
CA GLN A 140 14.50 6.95 -3.95
C GLN A 140 14.77 5.78 -4.92
N TYR A 141 13.73 5.19 -5.50
CA TYR A 141 13.85 4.12 -6.51
C TYR A 141 14.46 4.57 -7.84
N ALA A 142 14.64 5.89 -8.05
CA ALA A 142 15.46 6.38 -9.16
C ALA A 142 16.95 5.96 -9.02
N SER A 143 17.40 5.63 -7.80
CA SER A 143 18.72 5.06 -7.54
C SER A 143 18.70 3.54 -7.74
N TYR A 144 19.60 3.03 -8.60
CA TYR A 144 19.76 1.60 -8.82
C TYR A 144 20.13 0.84 -7.54
N ASP A 145 20.99 1.41 -6.70
CA ASP A 145 21.40 0.78 -5.44
C ASP A 145 20.23 0.66 -4.47
N TYR A 146 19.36 1.67 -4.43
CA TYR A 146 18.15 1.65 -3.59
C TYR A 146 17.16 0.60 -4.09
N TRP A 147 16.89 0.55 -5.41
CA TRP A 147 16.05 -0.49 -6.01
C TRP A 147 16.59 -1.89 -5.74
N LYS A 148 17.91 -2.08 -5.86
CA LYS A 148 18.57 -3.36 -5.62
C LYS A 148 18.45 -3.81 -4.16
N ALA A 149 18.51 -2.87 -3.22
CA ALA A 149 18.34 -3.13 -1.79
C ALA A 149 16.87 -3.41 -1.41
N HIS A 150 15.90 -2.79 -2.10
CA HIS A 150 14.47 -2.89 -1.81
C HIS A 150 13.65 -3.44 -3.00
N PRO A 151 13.92 -4.65 -3.51
CA PRO A 151 13.33 -5.11 -4.77
C PRO A 151 11.86 -5.57 -4.65
N ARG A 152 11.31 -5.65 -3.44
CA ARG A 152 10.06 -6.34 -3.13
C ARG A 152 9.02 -5.41 -2.52
N VAL A 153 7.77 -5.65 -2.88
CA VAL A 153 6.58 -4.98 -2.38
C VAL A 153 5.62 -6.06 -1.89
N PHE A 154 5.04 -5.87 -0.72
CA PHE A 154 4.09 -6.81 -0.13
C PHE A 154 2.71 -6.16 -0.07
N PHE A 155 1.70 -6.87 -0.53
CA PHE A 155 0.32 -6.39 -0.52
C PHE A 155 -0.59 -7.43 0.11
N GLN A 156 -1.12 -7.13 1.29
CA GLN A 156 -2.06 -7.99 1.98
C GLN A 156 -3.48 -7.64 1.54
N THR A 157 -4.25 -8.64 1.13
CA THR A 157 -5.67 -8.53 0.77
C THR A 157 -6.50 -9.50 1.62
N PRO A 158 -7.85 -9.53 1.51
CA PRO A 158 -8.65 -10.60 2.10
C PRO A 158 -8.23 -12.01 1.66
N GLY A 159 -7.57 -12.14 0.50
CA GLY A 159 -7.07 -13.41 -0.04
C GLY A 159 -5.76 -13.88 0.59
N GLY A 160 -5.08 -13.03 1.36
CA GLY A 160 -3.78 -13.30 1.98
C GLY A 160 -2.71 -12.29 1.56
N MET A 161 -1.45 -12.60 1.87
CA MET A 161 -0.30 -11.79 1.51
C MET A 161 0.20 -12.15 0.12
N GLU A 162 0.41 -11.15 -0.72
CA GLU A 162 0.99 -11.28 -2.05
C GLU A 162 2.35 -10.54 -2.10
N GLU A 163 3.35 -11.17 -2.74
CA GLU A 163 4.68 -10.59 -2.94
C GLU A 163 4.85 -10.18 -4.40
N TYR A 164 5.18 -8.90 -4.61
CA TYR A 164 5.45 -8.30 -5.91
C TYR A 164 6.92 -7.91 -6.01
N ARG A 165 7.47 -7.98 -7.24
CA ARG A 165 8.83 -7.54 -7.54
C ARG A 165 8.81 -6.30 -8.42
N ILE A 166 9.59 -5.30 -8.05
CA ILE A 166 9.70 -4.07 -8.83
C ILE A 166 10.45 -4.37 -10.13
N ALA A 167 9.71 -4.39 -11.24
CA ALA A 167 10.26 -4.64 -12.57
C ALA A 167 10.75 -3.36 -13.27
N ALA A 168 10.10 -2.23 -13.02
CA ALA A 168 10.43 -0.95 -13.64
C ALA A 168 10.15 0.22 -12.70
N VAL A 169 10.89 1.31 -12.89
CA VAL A 169 10.70 2.60 -12.22
C VAL A 169 10.75 3.66 -13.29
N LEU A 170 9.68 4.44 -13.41
CA LEU A 170 9.51 5.44 -14.45
C LEU A 170 9.06 6.75 -13.82
N LYS A 171 9.76 7.85 -14.16
CA LYS A 171 9.27 9.20 -13.89
C LYS A 171 8.67 9.74 -15.18
N ALA A 172 7.35 9.84 -15.21
CA ALA A 172 6.61 10.28 -16.37
C ALA A 172 5.86 11.59 -16.08
N ASP A 173 5.66 12.40 -17.11
CA ASP A 173 4.62 13.41 -17.09
C ASP A 173 3.26 12.71 -17.23
N VAL A 174 2.24 13.22 -16.52
CA VAL A 174 0.87 12.65 -16.57
C VAL A 174 0.28 12.61 -17.98
N SER A 175 0.83 13.39 -18.92
CA SER A 175 0.44 13.39 -20.34
C SER A 175 1.14 12.33 -21.21
N MET A 176 2.14 11.60 -20.69
CA MET A 176 3.01 10.76 -21.51
C MET A 176 2.51 9.31 -21.72
N PHE A 177 1.74 8.74 -20.78
CA PHE A 177 1.28 7.34 -20.90
C PHE A 177 -0.09 7.14 -20.26
N ASP A 178 -0.87 6.20 -20.83
CA ASP A 178 -2.10 5.72 -20.22
C ASP A 178 -1.79 4.61 -19.21
N PHE A 179 -1.43 5.01 -17.99
CA PHE A 179 -1.14 4.08 -16.88
C PHE A 179 -2.40 3.55 -16.19
N GLN A 180 -3.60 3.96 -16.63
CA GLN A 180 -4.86 3.65 -15.96
C GLN A 180 -5.53 2.37 -16.47
N ARG A 181 -4.87 1.64 -17.39
CA ARG A 181 -5.42 0.41 -17.96
C ARG A 181 -5.38 -0.74 -16.93
N THR A 182 -6.56 -1.17 -16.51
CA THR A 182 -6.78 -2.22 -15.49
C THR A 182 -7.22 -3.56 -16.09
N SER A 183 -7.67 -3.56 -17.35
CA SER A 183 -8.09 -4.75 -18.08
C SER A 183 -7.31 -4.92 -19.38
N PHE A 184 -6.84 -6.15 -19.60
CA PHE A 184 -6.09 -6.57 -20.78
C PHE A 184 -6.92 -7.61 -21.52
N GLN A 185 -7.06 -7.45 -22.84
CA GLN A 185 -7.84 -8.37 -23.67
C GLN A 185 -7.05 -9.64 -23.99
N SER A 186 -5.73 -9.63 -23.79
CA SER A 186 -4.87 -10.81 -23.95
C SER A 186 -3.63 -10.74 -23.05
N PRO A 187 -3.04 -11.89 -22.66
CA PRO A 187 -1.79 -11.94 -21.90
C PRO A 187 -0.60 -11.27 -22.61
N GLN A 188 -0.66 -11.10 -23.94
CA GLN A 188 0.38 -10.48 -24.74
C GLN A 188 0.44 -8.95 -24.55
N GLU A 189 -0.56 -8.34 -23.92
CA GLU A 189 -0.55 -6.91 -23.55
C GLU A 189 0.10 -6.65 -22.18
N LEU A 190 0.51 -7.70 -21.45
CA LEU A 190 1.18 -7.60 -20.14
C LEU A 190 2.73 -7.55 -20.25
N GLU A 191 3.30 -7.89 -21.41
CA GLU A 191 4.75 -7.86 -21.70
C GLU A 191 5.21 -6.53 -22.31
#